data_AF-A4TFX0-F1
#
_entry.id   AF-A4TFX0-F1
#
_cell.length_a   1.000
_cell.length_b   1.000
_cell.length_c   1.000
_cell.angle_alpha   90.00
_cell.angle_beta   90.00
_cell.angle_gamma   90.00
#
_symmetry.space_group_name_H-M   'P 1'
#
loop_
_entity.id
_entity.type
_entity.pdbx_description
1 polymer ?
#
loop_
_entity_poly.entity_id
_entity_poly.type
_entity_poly.pdbx_seq_one_letter_code
_entity_poly.pdbx_strand_id
1 'polypeptide(L)'
;MTHQRDPGAAPAPADRHWWNTPEHCSTPLQDLIPGYTAIADRPIPYALLPRRARTVYGSAMQKWCDLGKHPPQSLLTWKLSGPTTVNAIITAATAAAATETTPPPETARAAADRLISELNDRDVTILSQRSWAQTPTPHAELASHLGVQPISIRRYQRRAQARLEELLTQPAHHTLVGHAAALRATLGPYTPHAAVTAELHRLDIPANDIAADLLLHLAGPYRRHHDWYNNTTIDGSAAARAAITTAFATDPAPPRETLLAALTGIGMPPQTADAYLETHLTLRDFGDRCVPWNTDTTANMIEAALQAHKTPATPAQLTELIDTPQVRVATVAAVLSDDHRFSRTSRTTWALRTWGLPEYAGIDHAITTCLDAAGGAATQADLITAVRSTFPDVAATSIQTHLSTLNFIRRRDGLIRRRKPRDPWPEFPHLRTARGAFHDPHHQARLLLPVTADLLRGSGRPLPPAFAAAIGIRPGQRKHFTSAHGQTAVTWRLASTNGATLGSIRALLRATAATAADRIVLAFGLTEPTINATRLPPSTPAHLLWQHVLGRPIDDLPAALATALDCPTHQTEATLRARGDHALADLLHQS
;
A
#
# COMPACT_ATOMS: atom_id res chain seq x y z
N MET A 1 42.28 -45.95 -25.52
CA MET A 1 43.62 -46.25 -24.99
C MET A 1 43.45 -47.06 -23.73
N THR A 2 43.92 -48.29 -23.81
CA THR A 2 43.87 -49.36 -22.81
C THR A 2 44.77 -48.99 -21.63
N HIS A 3 44.22 -48.89 -20.42
CA HIS A 3 45.00 -48.96 -19.20
C HIS A 3 44.42 -50.02 -18.27
N GLN A 4 45.21 -51.08 -18.16
CA GLN A 4 45.08 -52.24 -17.31
C GLN A 4 45.19 -51.81 -15.84
N ARG A 5 44.18 -52.12 -15.02
CA ARG A 5 44.29 -52.08 -13.55
C ARG A 5 44.52 -53.50 -13.05
N ASP A 6 45.59 -53.64 -12.30
CA ASP A 6 45.94 -54.78 -11.45
C ASP A 6 44.76 -55.23 -10.58
N PRO A 7 44.46 -56.54 -10.48
CA PRO A 7 43.52 -57.05 -9.49
C PRO A 7 44.26 -57.18 -8.16
N GLY A 8 44.39 -56.07 -7.44
CA GLY A 8 44.70 -56.12 -6.01
C GLY A 8 43.61 -56.92 -5.31
N ALA A 9 43.95 -58.13 -4.88
CA ALA A 9 43.07 -59.05 -4.20
C ALA A 9 42.36 -58.32 -3.03
N ALA A 10 41.02 -58.27 -3.10
CA ALA A 10 40.21 -57.92 -1.95
C ALA A 10 40.57 -58.88 -0.81
N PRO A 11 40.72 -58.41 0.45
CA PRO A 11 40.84 -59.32 1.58
C PRO A 11 39.62 -60.25 1.56
N ALA A 12 39.85 -61.55 1.73
CA ALA A 12 38.80 -62.54 1.81
C ALA A 12 37.70 -62.05 2.77
N PRO A 13 36.40 -62.18 2.44
CA PRO A 13 35.35 -61.77 3.36
C PRO A 13 35.56 -62.54 4.66
N ALA A 14 35.82 -61.80 5.75
CA ALA A 14 35.90 -62.38 7.08
C ALA A 14 34.69 -63.31 7.26
N ASP A 15 34.95 -64.56 7.64
CA ASP A 15 33.94 -65.59 7.75
C ASP A 15 32.73 -65.02 8.52
N ARG A 16 31.53 -65.13 7.93
CA ARG A 16 30.31 -64.48 8.44
C ARG A 16 29.96 -64.91 9.87
N HIS A 17 30.64 -65.92 10.40
CA HIS A 17 30.54 -66.42 11.75
C HIS A 17 31.92 -66.72 12.36
N TRP A 18 32.95 -65.90 12.10
CA TRP A 18 34.29 -66.09 12.67
C TRP A 18 34.32 -66.18 14.21
N TRP A 19 33.34 -65.57 14.88
CA TRP A 19 33.12 -65.63 16.33
C TRP A 19 32.52 -66.95 16.80
N ASN A 20 32.09 -67.83 15.89
CA ASN A 20 31.44 -69.12 16.16
C ASN A 20 32.46 -70.27 16.27
N THR A 21 33.61 -70.01 16.87
CA THR A 21 34.57 -71.04 17.32
C THR A 21 34.35 -71.27 18.82
N PRO A 22 34.69 -72.45 19.38
CA PRO A 22 34.49 -72.74 20.80
C PRO A 22 35.12 -71.70 21.74
N GLU A 23 36.28 -71.18 21.36
CA GLU A 23 37.00 -70.14 22.10
C GLU A 23 36.24 -68.81 22.05
N HIS A 24 36.02 -68.23 20.86
CA HIS A 24 35.37 -66.93 20.69
C HIS A 24 33.91 -66.90 21.16
N CYS A 25 33.18 -68.02 21.08
CA CYS A 25 31.79 -68.10 21.53
C CYS A 25 31.63 -67.97 23.05
N SER A 26 32.68 -68.26 23.82
CA SER A 26 32.69 -68.19 25.29
C SER A 26 33.36 -66.93 25.85
N THR A 27 34.04 -66.14 25.01
CA THR A 27 34.67 -64.86 25.37
C THR A 27 33.63 -63.71 25.39
N PRO A 28 33.58 -62.87 26.44
CA PRO A 28 32.74 -61.67 26.47
C PRO A 28 33.03 -60.73 25.29
N LEU A 29 31.99 -60.09 24.74
CA LEU A 29 32.16 -59.21 23.57
C LEU A 29 33.17 -58.07 23.78
N GLN A 30 33.27 -57.54 25.00
CA GLN A 30 34.23 -56.49 25.35
C GLN A 30 35.69 -56.92 25.21
N ASP A 31 35.97 -58.21 25.39
CA ASP A 31 37.31 -58.80 25.30
C ASP A 31 37.57 -59.38 23.90
N LEU A 32 36.48 -59.75 23.19
CA LEU A 32 36.52 -60.30 21.84
C LEU A 32 36.75 -59.23 20.75
N ILE A 33 36.30 -58.00 20.97
CA ILE A 33 36.32 -56.93 19.97
C ILE A 33 37.38 -55.88 20.34
N PRO A 34 38.42 -55.69 19.51
CA PRO A 34 39.42 -54.64 19.74
C PRO A 34 38.78 -53.25 19.83
N GLY A 35 39.14 -52.48 20.85
CA GLY A 35 38.65 -51.10 21.04
C GLY A 35 37.23 -50.98 21.62
N TYR A 36 36.60 -52.08 22.04
CA TYR A 36 35.22 -52.06 22.56
C TYR A 36 35.01 -51.14 23.76
N THR A 37 36.01 -51.02 24.64
CA THR A 37 35.94 -50.15 25.83
C THR A 37 35.68 -48.70 25.48
N ALA A 38 36.14 -48.22 24.33
CA ALA A 38 35.95 -46.85 23.89
C ALA A 38 34.48 -46.54 23.50
N ILE A 39 33.69 -47.56 23.16
CA ILE A 39 32.27 -47.42 22.82
C ILE A 39 31.33 -47.83 23.96
N ALA A 40 31.85 -48.29 25.09
CA ALA A 40 31.09 -48.93 26.16
C ALA A 40 29.88 -48.11 26.64
N ASP A 41 30.04 -46.81 26.84
CA ASP A 41 28.95 -45.94 27.33
C ASP A 41 27.99 -45.46 26.25
N ARG A 42 28.25 -45.76 24.97
CA ARG A 42 27.45 -45.30 23.84
C ARG A 42 26.19 -46.17 23.69
N PRO A 43 25.06 -45.58 23.25
CA PRO A 43 23.85 -46.33 22.96
C PRO A 43 24.06 -47.28 21.77
N ILE A 44 23.37 -48.43 21.80
CA ILE A 44 23.39 -49.41 20.71
C ILE A 44 22.49 -48.91 19.57
N PRO A 45 22.98 -48.82 18.32
CA PRO A 45 22.21 -48.28 17.20
C PRO A 45 21.22 -49.32 16.63
N TYR A 46 20.12 -49.55 17.33
CA TYR A 46 19.15 -50.59 17.00
C TYR A 46 18.37 -50.36 15.70
N ALA A 47 18.27 -49.12 15.20
CA ALA A 47 17.65 -48.87 13.90
C ALA A 47 18.54 -49.38 12.75
N LEU A 48 19.86 -49.33 12.90
CA LEU A 48 20.82 -49.89 11.94
C LEU A 48 20.76 -51.42 11.91
N LEU A 49 20.48 -52.04 13.04
CA LEU A 49 20.41 -53.50 13.18
C LEU A 49 19.16 -54.15 12.54
N PRO A 50 19.16 -55.47 12.31
CA PRO A 50 17.96 -56.22 11.96
C PRO A 50 16.86 -56.02 13.01
N ARG A 51 15.59 -55.94 12.60
CA ARG A 51 14.44 -55.70 13.51
C ARG A 51 14.41 -56.67 14.70
N ARG A 52 14.88 -57.91 14.50
CA ARG A 52 14.98 -58.92 15.55
C ARG A 52 15.93 -58.53 16.67
N ALA A 53 17.07 -57.89 16.37
CA ALA A 53 18.02 -57.43 17.40
C ALA A 53 17.35 -56.46 18.38
N ARG A 54 16.63 -55.45 17.86
CA ARG A 54 15.87 -54.51 18.70
C ARG A 54 14.77 -55.21 19.52
N THR A 55 14.10 -56.18 18.92
CA THR A 55 12.99 -56.90 19.58
C THR A 55 13.48 -57.79 20.71
N VAL A 56 14.66 -58.41 20.54
CA VAL A 56 15.23 -59.36 21.50
C VAL A 56 15.97 -58.63 22.62
N TYR A 57 16.79 -57.63 22.28
CA TYR A 57 17.73 -57.02 23.22
C TYR A 57 17.36 -55.59 23.63
N GLY A 58 16.62 -54.85 22.79
CA GLY A 58 16.49 -53.40 22.91
C GLY A 58 15.79 -52.89 24.18
N SER A 59 15.01 -53.71 24.88
CA SER A 59 14.43 -53.34 26.18
C SER A 59 15.38 -53.55 27.35
N ALA A 60 16.33 -54.49 27.24
CA ALA A 60 17.21 -54.92 28.33
C ALA A 60 18.63 -54.37 28.20
N MET A 61 19.08 -54.05 26.99
CA MET A 61 20.43 -53.61 26.68
C MET A 61 20.33 -52.31 25.89
N GLN A 62 20.69 -51.20 26.51
CA GLN A 62 20.59 -49.87 25.92
C GLN A 62 21.95 -49.37 25.43
N LYS A 63 23.03 -49.73 26.14
CA LYS A 63 24.41 -49.32 25.86
C LYS A 63 25.29 -50.51 25.50
N TRP A 64 26.41 -50.25 24.83
CA TRP A 64 27.38 -51.30 24.50
C TRP A 64 27.94 -52.00 25.73
N CYS A 65 28.09 -51.33 26.88
CA CYS A 65 28.53 -51.96 28.13
C CYS A 65 27.54 -53.00 28.68
N ASP A 66 26.25 -52.88 28.34
CA ASP A 66 25.23 -53.87 28.70
C ASP A 66 25.45 -55.17 27.90
N LEU A 67 25.80 -55.04 26.60
CA LEU A 67 26.11 -56.17 25.72
C LEU A 67 27.52 -56.74 25.96
N GLY A 68 28.48 -55.91 26.33
CA GLY A 68 29.91 -56.24 26.40
C GLY A 68 30.24 -57.38 27.35
N LYS A 69 29.44 -57.52 28.41
CA LYS A 69 29.57 -58.54 29.46
C LYS A 69 29.15 -59.93 29.01
N HIS A 70 28.41 -60.05 27.90
CA HIS A 70 27.87 -61.32 27.43
C HIS A 70 28.76 -61.91 26.34
N PRO A 71 29.10 -63.21 26.42
CA PRO A 71 29.71 -63.91 25.30
C PRO A 71 28.68 -64.24 24.21
N PRO A 72 29.07 -64.45 22.94
CA PRO A 72 28.15 -64.79 21.85
C PRO A 72 27.21 -65.98 22.16
N GLN A 73 27.71 -67.00 22.86
CA GLN A 73 26.91 -68.15 23.29
C GLN A 73 25.78 -67.76 24.26
N SER A 74 26.02 -66.81 25.17
CA SER A 74 24.98 -66.31 26.09
C SER A 74 23.87 -65.61 25.32
N LEU A 75 24.22 -64.79 24.32
CA LEU A 75 23.27 -64.08 23.48
C LEU A 75 22.41 -65.01 22.62
N LEU A 76 22.94 -66.18 22.22
CA LEU A 76 22.18 -67.20 21.48
C LEU A 76 21.08 -67.88 22.30
N THR A 77 21.19 -67.88 23.64
CA THR A 77 20.17 -68.51 24.50
C THR A 77 18.89 -67.67 24.65
N TRP A 78 18.92 -66.40 24.23
CA TRP A 78 17.79 -65.49 24.33
C TRP A 78 16.67 -65.87 23.36
N LYS A 79 15.41 -65.80 23.82
CA LYS A 79 14.24 -66.15 23.01
C LYS A 79 14.21 -65.32 21.73
N LEU A 80 14.10 -65.98 20.57
CA LEU A 80 14.13 -65.40 19.22
C LEU A 80 15.49 -64.83 18.77
N SER A 81 16.56 -65.03 19.54
CA SER A 81 17.93 -64.80 19.11
C SER A 81 18.39 -65.93 18.19
N GLY A 82 19.18 -65.60 17.18
CA GLY A 82 19.80 -66.58 16.30
C GLY A 82 21.14 -66.07 15.76
N PRO A 83 21.95 -66.94 15.13
CA PRO A 83 23.33 -66.62 14.72
C PRO A 83 23.44 -65.37 13.85
N THR A 84 22.48 -65.12 12.96
CA THR A 84 22.44 -63.90 12.13
C THR A 84 22.20 -62.63 12.93
N THR A 85 21.42 -62.71 14.02
CA THR A 85 21.15 -61.55 14.88
C THR A 85 22.36 -61.23 15.76
N VAL A 86 22.99 -62.26 16.33
CA VAL A 86 24.25 -62.12 17.09
C VAL A 86 25.36 -61.60 16.19
N ASN A 87 25.52 -62.15 14.99
CA ASN A 87 26.51 -61.67 14.03
C ASN A 87 26.31 -60.19 13.68
N ALA A 88 25.06 -59.75 13.49
CA ALA A 88 24.78 -58.34 13.17
C ALA A 88 25.19 -57.40 14.31
N ILE A 89 25.01 -57.82 15.57
CA ILE A 89 25.44 -57.05 16.75
C ILE A 89 26.96 -56.99 16.84
N ILE A 90 27.63 -58.13 16.68
CA ILE A 90 29.10 -58.20 16.71
C ILE A 90 29.68 -57.34 15.61
N THR A 91 29.17 -57.47 14.37
CA THR A 91 29.60 -56.65 13.23
C THR A 91 29.42 -55.15 13.51
N ALA A 92 28.28 -54.76 14.09
CA ALA A 92 28.02 -53.35 14.43
C ALA A 92 28.93 -52.83 15.56
N ALA A 93 29.21 -53.66 16.57
CA ALA A 93 30.15 -53.31 17.64
C ALA A 93 31.57 -53.14 17.10
N THR A 94 32.03 -54.06 16.24
CA THR A 94 33.35 -53.98 15.60
C THR A 94 33.46 -52.72 14.73
N ALA A 95 32.43 -52.41 13.94
CA ALA A 95 32.40 -51.20 13.13
C ALA A 95 32.43 -49.93 14.01
N ALA A 96 31.65 -49.89 15.10
CA ALA A 96 31.61 -48.76 16.02
C ALA A 96 32.97 -48.55 16.73
N ALA A 97 33.65 -49.62 17.14
CA ALA A 97 34.96 -49.56 17.77
C ALA A 97 36.05 -49.08 16.78
N ALA A 98 36.03 -49.57 15.54
CA ALA A 98 36.97 -49.13 14.50
C ALA A 98 36.78 -47.64 14.13
N THR A 99 35.53 -47.18 14.11
CA THR A 99 35.14 -45.79 13.83
C THR A 99 35.73 -44.81 14.84
N GLU A 100 35.87 -45.22 16.11
CA GLU A 100 36.43 -44.39 17.19
C GLU A 100 37.93 -44.10 17.00
N THR A 101 38.64 -45.00 16.31
CA THR A 101 40.08 -44.84 16.05
C THR A 101 40.32 -44.04 14.75
N THR A 102 39.27 -43.81 13.96
CA THR A 102 39.36 -43.09 12.68
C THR A 102 39.17 -41.59 12.93
N PRO A 103 40.11 -40.72 12.51
CA PRO A 103 39.97 -39.29 12.69
C PRO A 103 38.68 -38.78 12.01
N PRO A 104 38.00 -37.78 12.59
CA PRO A 104 36.80 -37.22 11.99
C PRO A 104 37.15 -36.58 10.63
N PRO A 105 36.28 -36.73 9.62
CA PRO A 105 36.49 -36.07 8.33
C PRO A 105 36.48 -34.55 8.51
N GLU A 106 37.46 -33.86 7.90
CA GLU A 106 37.59 -32.41 8.01
C GLU A 106 36.61 -31.67 7.08
N THR A 107 36.40 -32.19 5.86
CA THR A 107 35.56 -31.54 4.84
C THR A 107 34.10 -31.98 4.91
N ALA A 108 33.19 -31.09 4.52
CA ALA A 108 31.76 -31.39 4.45
C ALA A 108 31.47 -32.56 3.50
N ARG A 109 32.18 -32.62 2.36
CA ARG A 109 32.10 -33.70 1.38
C ARG A 109 32.44 -35.06 1.99
N ALA A 110 33.61 -35.18 2.62
CA ALA A 110 34.04 -36.44 3.22
C ALA A 110 33.13 -36.86 4.38
N ALA A 111 32.61 -35.90 5.15
CA ALA A 111 31.64 -36.17 6.20
C ALA A 111 30.29 -36.68 5.66
N ALA A 112 29.81 -36.13 4.55
CA ALA A 112 28.61 -36.61 3.87
C ALA A 112 28.83 -38.01 3.26
N ASP A 113 29.94 -38.24 2.56
CA ASP A 113 30.28 -39.53 1.96
C ASP A 113 30.39 -40.63 3.03
N ARG A 114 30.99 -40.33 4.19
CA ARG A 114 31.05 -41.23 5.35
C ARG A 114 29.65 -41.66 5.79
N LEU A 115 28.75 -40.70 6.06
CA LEU A 115 27.39 -41.02 6.47
C LEU A 115 26.63 -41.83 5.42
N ILE A 116 26.76 -41.47 4.14
CA ILE A 116 26.11 -42.17 3.03
C ILE A 116 26.60 -43.62 2.94
N SER A 117 27.90 -43.87 3.13
CA SER A 117 28.49 -45.21 3.08
C SER A 117 28.02 -46.14 4.22
N GLU A 118 27.59 -45.59 5.35
CA GLU A 118 27.04 -46.35 6.49
C GLU A 118 25.56 -46.73 6.30
N LEU A 119 24.88 -46.08 5.36
CA LEU A 119 23.54 -46.46 4.92
C LEU A 119 23.61 -47.54 3.84
N ASN A 120 22.63 -48.45 3.81
CA ASN A 120 22.53 -49.41 2.71
C ASN A 120 21.96 -48.74 1.45
N ASP A 121 22.30 -49.29 0.27
CA ASP A 121 21.92 -48.75 -1.04
C ASP A 121 20.42 -48.41 -1.18
N ARG A 122 19.54 -49.25 -0.60
CA ARG A 122 18.11 -49.00 -0.63
C ARG A 122 17.71 -47.80 0.23
N ASP A 123 18.27 -47.67 1.43
CA ASP A 123 18.00 -46.52 2.30
C ASP A 123 18.53 -45.23 1.65
N VAL A 124 19.73 -45.27 1.06
CA VAL A 124 20.30 -44.16 0.29
C VAL A 124 19.38 -43.78 -0.86
N THR A 125 18.93 -44.75 -1.68
CA THR A 125 18.03 -44.52 -2.82
C THR A 125 16.70 -43.90 -2.39
N ILE A 126 16.12 -44.38 -1.29
CA ILE A 126 14.83 -43.87 -0.81
C ILE A 126 14.98 -42.47 -0.22
N LEU A 127 16.01 -42.24 0.59
CA LEU A 127 16.24 -40.95 1.21
C LEU A 127 16.59 -39.90 0.16
N SER A 128 17.49 -40.20 -0.78
CA SER A 128 17.89 -39.28 -1.84
C SER A 128 16.72 -38.89 -2.73
N GLN A 129 15.88 -39.83 -3.16
CA GLN A 129 14.76 -39.52 -4.05
C GLN A 129 13.49 -38.98 -3.37
N ARG A 130 13.34 -39.13 -2.04
CA ARG A 130 12.10 -38.75 -1.33
C ARG A 130 12.30 -37.69 -0.27
N SER A 131 13.32 -37.85 0.56
CA SER A 131 13.55 -37.00 1.73
C SER A 131 14.44 -35.81 1.36
N TRP A 132 15.54 -36.07 0.66
CA TRP A 132 16.56 -35.06 0.36
C TRP A 132 16.29 -34.35 -0.97
N ALA A 133 15.86 -35.07 -2.01
CA ALA A 133 15.58 -34.53 -3.35
C ALA A 133 14.71 -33.27 -3.35
N GLN A 134 15.15 -32.27 -4.12
CA GLN A 134 14.40 -31.03 -4.34
C GLN A 134 12.97 -31.27 -4.83
N THR A 135 12.79 -32.26 -5.71
CA THR A 135 11.49 -32.72 -6.19
C THR A 135 11.30 -34.19 -5.81
N PRO A 136 10.55 -34.51 -4.73
CA PRO A 136 10.40 -35.89 -4.28
C PRO A 136 9.69 -36.80 -5.30
N THR A 137 10.35 -37.86 -5.75
CA THR A 137 9.79 -38.85 -6.69
C THR A 137 8.52 -39.50 -6.13
N PRO A 138 7.38 -39.53 -6.83
CA PRO A 138 6.15 -40.16 -6.33
C PRO A 138 6.35 -41.60 -5.83
N HIS A 139 5.63 -41.99 -4.76
CA HIS A 139 5.77 -43.33 -4.15
C HIS A 139 5.55 -44.48 -5.14
N ALA A 140 4.61 -44.33 -6.08
CA ALA A 140 4.29 -45.37 -7.08
C ALA A 140 5.44 -45.58 -8.08
N GLU A 141 6.05 -44.49 -8.54
CA GLU A 141 7.16 -44.52 -9.49
C GLU A 141 8.41 -45.16 -8.85
N LEU A 142 8.76 -44.71 -7.64
CA LEU A 142 9.88 -45.29 -6.90
C LEU A 142 9.65 -46.77 -6.55
N ALA A 143 8.41 -47.16 -6.28
CA ALA A 143 8.04 -48.56 -6.04
C ALA A 143 8.23 -49.43 -7.28
N SER A 144 7.83 -48.94 -8.45
CA SER A 144 8.06 -49.58 -9.74
C SER A 144 9.56 -49.76 -10.01
N HIS A 145 10.36 -48.71 -9.76
CA HIS A 145 11.81 -48.75 -9.95
C HIS A 145 12.50 -49.79 -9.05
N LEU A 146 12.03 -49.93 -7.81
CA LEU A 146 12.60 -50.87 -6.83
C LEU A 146 11.96 -52.28 -6.87
N GLY A 147 11.01 -52.54 -7.77
CA GLY A 147 10.32 -53.82 -7.88
C GLY A 147 9.49 -54.19 -6.64
N VAL A 148 8.92 -53.20 -5.95
CA VAL A 148 8.14 -53.39 -4.71
C VAL A 148 6.76 -52.75 -4.81
N GLN A 149 5.88 -53.09 -3.87
CA GLN A 149 4.56 -52.45 -3.76
C GLN A 149 4.66 -51.01 -3.22
N PRO A 150 3.82 -50.05 -3.66
CA PRO A 150 3.86 -48.65 -3.21
C PRO A 150 3.79 -48.46 -1.68
N ILE A 151 3.01 -49.29 -0.99
CA ILE A 151 2.90 -49.27 0.47
C ILE A 151 4.24 -49.58 1.16
N SER A 152 5.10 -50.38 0.53
CA SER A 152 6.42 -50.75 1.05
C SER A 152 7.35 -49.54 1.08
N ILE A 153 7.25 -48.62 0.11
CA ILE A 153 8.10 -47.42 0.07
C ILE A 153 7.86 -46.54 1.30
N ARG A 154 6.60 -46.33 1.70
CA ARG A 154 6.30 -45.55 2.93
C ARG A 154 6.96 -46.15 4.16
N ARG A 155 6.92 -47.49 4.29
CA ARG A 155 7.52 -48.22 5.41
C ARG A 155 9.04 -48.14 5.37
N TYR A 156 9.64 -48.30 4.19
CA TYR A 156 11.08 -48.20 4.01
C TYR A 156 11.58 -46.78 4.25
N GLN A 157 10.87 -45.75 3.77
CA GLN A 157 11.21 -44.35 4.02
C GLN A 157 11.23 -44.04 5.52
N ARG A 158 10.20 -44.44 6.28
CA ARG A 158 10.20 -44.27 7.74
C ARG A 158 11.37 -44.98 8.42
N ARG A 159 11.74 -46.17 7.94
CA ARG A 159 12.87 -46.92 8.50
C ARG A 159 14.21 -46.29 8.16
N ALA A 160 14.39 -45.85 6.92
CA ALA A 160 15.60 -45.17 6.47
C ALA A 160 15.78 -43.84 7.21
N GLN A 161 14.70 -43.10 7.44
CA GLN A 161 14.72 -41.87 8.24
C GLN A 161 15.14 -42.13 9.69
N ALA A 162 14.56 -43.14 10.36
CA ALA A 162 14.94 -43.49 11.72
C ALA A 162 16.41 -43.94 11.84
N ARG A 163 16.97 -44.56 10.79
CA ARG A 163 18.38 -44.93 10.70
C ARG A 163 19.28 -43.73 10.53
N LEU A 164 18.90 -42.81 9.65
CA LEU A 164 19.59 -41.53 9.45
C LEU A 164 19.64 -40.74 10.76
N GLU A 165 18.50 -40.60 11.44
CA GLU A 165 18.40 -39.89 12.72
C GLU A 165 19.32 -40.53 13.78
N GLU A 166 19.34 -41.85 13.90
CA GLU A 166 20.22 -42.55 14.84
C GLU A 166 21.71 -42.38 14.49
N LEU A 167 22.08 -42.41 13.20
CA LEU A 167 23.45 -42.13 12.75
C LEU A 167 23.88 -40.71 13.13
N LEU A 168 23.02 -39.71 12.92
CA LEU A 168 23.35 -38.32 13.21
C LEU A 168 23.61 -38.04 14.71
N THR A 169 23.12 -38.91 15.61
CA THR A 169 23.43 -38.81 17.05
C THR A 169 24.83 -39.32 17.43
N GLN A 170 25.52 -39.98 16.50
CA GLN A 170 26.82 -40.57 16.78
C GLN A 170 27.94 -39.51 16.64
N PRO A 171 28.91 -39.48 17.57
CA PRO A 171 30.07 -38.59 17.50
C PRO A 171 30.78 -38.53 16.15
N ALA A 172 30.84 -39.65 15.42
CA ALA A 172 31.45 -39.74 14.10
C ALA A 172 30.82 -38.81 13.05
N HIS A 173 29.56 -38.42 13.24
CA HIS A 173 28.77 -37.60 12.31
C HIS A 173 28.55 -36.16 12.81
N HIS A 174 29.10 -35.79 13.98
CA HIS A 174 28.98 -34.42 14.51
C HIS A 174 29.59 -33.36 13.58
N THR A 175 30.67 -33.69 12.87
CA THR A 175 31.26 -32.75 11.88
C THR A 175 30.28 -32.43 10.75
N LEU A 176 29.54 -33.43 10.25
CA LEU A 176 28.52 -33.21 9.23
C LEU A 176 27.37 -32.33 9.76
N VAL A 177 26.92 -32.61 10.99
CA VAL A 177 25.89 -31.79 11.66
C VAL A 177 26.37 -30.36 11.83
N GLY A 178 27.65 -30.16 12.20
CA GLY A 178 28.29 -28.85 12.28
C GLY A 178 28.31 -28.11 10.94
N HIS A 179 28.72 -28.78 9.86
CA HIS A 179 28.70 -28.22 8.50
C HIS A 179 27.29 -27.87 8.04
N ALA A 180 26.29 -28.71 8.31
CA ALA A 180 24.90 -28.41 8.01
C ALA A 180 24.35 -27.22 8.81
N ALA A 181 24.73 -27.10 10.08
CA ALA A 181 24.37 -25.95 10.92
C ALA A 181 25.04 -24.65 10.42
N ALA A 182 26.31 -24.70 10.02
CA ALA A 182 27.01 -23.57 9.41
C ALA A 182 26.34 -23.16 8.09
N LEU A 183 26.02 -24.12 7.22
CA LEU A 183 25.30 -23.87 5.98
C LEU A 183 23.93 -23.21 6.24
N ARG A 184 23.17 -23.69 7.23
CA ARG A 184 21.91 -23.05 7.64
C ARG A 184 22.12 -21.59 8.05
N ALA A 185 23.15 -21.31 8.85
CA ALA A 185 23.44 -19.97 9.31
C ALA A 185 23.83 -19.03 8.16
N THR A 186 24.54 -19.53 7.15
CA THR A 186 24.93 -18.73 5.98
C THR A 186 23.81 -18.54 4.98
N LEU A 187 22.94 -19.54 4.78
CA LEU A 187 21.81 -19.43 3.85
C LEU A 187 20.64 -18.64 4.43
N GLY A 188 20.40 -18.74 5.73
CA GLY A 188 19.22 -18.14 6.36
C GLY A 188 17.91 -18.83 5.98
N PRO A 189 16.74 -18.28 6.34
CA PRO A 189 15.45 -18.95 6.21
C PRO A 189 14.95 -19.09 4.76
N TYR A 190 15.29 -18.13 3.90
CA TYR A 190 14.84 -18.05 2.51
C TYR A 190 15.93 -17.38 1.67
N THR A 191 16.41 -18.04 0.62
CA THR A 191 17.67 -17.66 -0.05
C THR A 191 17.65 -17.88 -1.56
N PRO A 192 18.33 -17.06 -2.38
CA PRO A 192 18.42 -17.26 -3.83
C PRO A 192 19.16 -18.55 -4.20
N HIS A 193 18.78 -19.16 -5.32
CA HIS A 193 19.46 -20.33 -5.89
C HIS A 193 20.94 -20.08 -6.19
N ALA A 194 21.28 -18.87 -6.63
CA ALA A 194 22.67 -18.47 -6.88
C ALA A 194 23.51 -18.49 -5.59
N ALA A 195 22.95 -18.04 -4.47
CA ALA A 195 23.62 -18.08 -3.17
C ALA A 195 23.84 -19.53 -2.73
N VAL A 196 22.82 -20.39 -2.82
CA VAL A 196 22.96 -21.83 -2.51
C VAL A 196 24.05 -22.48 -3.35
N THR A 197 24.08 -22.21 -4.65
CA THR A 197 25.08 -22.77 -5.56
C THR A 197 26.49 -22.32 -5.20
N ALA A 198 26.67 -21.04 -4.87
CA ALA A 198 27.97 -20.50 -4.44
C ALA A 198 28.43 -21.11 -3.10
N GLU A 199 27.51 -21.31 -2.15
CA GLU A 199 27.81 -21.92 -0.87
C GLU A 199 28.23 -23.39 -1.01
N LEU A 200 27.51 -24.17 -1.83
CA LEU A 200 27.86 -25.57 -2.13
C LEU A 200 29.19 -25.68 -2.88
N HIS A 201 29.45 -24.79 -3.83
CA HIS A 201 30.73 -24.73 -4.54
C HIS A 201 31.90 -24.45 -3.58
N ARG A 202 31.72 -23.56 -2.58
CA ARG A 202 32.75 -23.32 -1.55
C ARG A 202 33.01 -24.53 -0.66
N LEU A 203 32.06 -25.45 -0.54
CA LEU A 203 32.23 -26.72 0.15
C LEU A 203 32.80 -27.84 -0.75
N ASP A 204 33.12 -27.53 -2.01
CA ASP A 204 33.56 -28.49 -3.04
C ASP A 204 32.52 -29.60 -3.31
N ILE A 205 31.24 -29.21 -3.31
CA ILE A 205 30.12 -30.13 -3.54
C ILE A 205 29.30 -29.66 -4.76
N PRO A 206 29.19 -30.47 -5.82
CA PRO A 206 28.34 -30.15 -6.96
C PRO A 206 26.86 -30.05 -6.55
N ALA A 207 26.13 -29.07 -7.08
CA ALA A 207 24.74 -28.81 -6.69
C ALA A 207 23.76 -29.97 -6.98
N ASN A 208 24.13 -30.83 -7.93
CA ASN A 208 23.39 -32.00 -8.41
C ASN A 208 23.93 -33.32 -7.82
N ASP A 209 24.70 -33.24 -6.74
CA ASP A 209 25.22 -34.39 -5.98
C ASP A 209 24.28 -34.75 -4.81
N ILE A 210 24.21 -36.04 -4.48
CA ILE A 210 23.48 -36.54 -3.31
C ILE A 210 23.99 -35.94 -2.00
N ALA A 211 25.29 -35.62 -1.91
CA ALA A 211 25.87 -34.95 -0.75
C ALA A 211 25.31 -33.51 -0.57
N ALA A 212 25.04 -32.78 -1.66
CA ALA A 212 24.41 -31.47 -1.60
C ALA A 212 22.97 -31.56 -1.09
N ASP A 213 22.18 -32.50 -1.63
CA ASP A 213 20.80 -32.73 -1.19
C ASP A 213 20.74 -33.14 0.29
N LEU A 214 21.67 -33.99 0.75
CA LEU A 214 21.79 -34.36 2.16
C LEU A 214 22.09 -33.13 3.04
N LEU A 215 23.10 -32.32 2.70
CA LEU A 215 23.44 -31.12 3.47
C LEU A 215 22.30 -30.11 3.53
N LEU A 216 21.64 -29.86 2.40
CA LEU A 216 20.47 -28.98 2.34
C LEU A 216 19.27 -29.53 3.12
N HIS A 217 19.13 -30.85 3.20
CA HIS A 217 18.14 -31.48 4.05
C HIS A 217 18.46 -31.28 5.54
N LEU A 218 19.72 -31.52 5.94
CA LEU A 218 20.18 -31.43 7.32
C LEU A 218 20.25 -29.99 7.85
N ALA A 219 20.55 -29.01 6.98
CA ALA A 219 20.54 -27.58 7.32
C ALA A 219 19.12 -27.06 7.66
N GLY A 220 18.10 -27.89 7.56
CA GLY A 220 16.69 -27.53 7.63
C GLY A 220 16.14 -27.62 6.22
N PRO A 221 15.20 -28.55 5.93
CA PRO A 221 15.01 -29.02 4.57
C PRO A 221 14.70 -27.89 3.62
N TYR A 222 15.70 -27.50 2.83
CA TYR A 222 15.56 -26.46 1.83
C TYR A 222 14.90 -27.06 0.60
N ARG A 223 13.82 -26.41 0.15
CA ARG A 223 13.11 -26.75 -1.08
C ARG A 223 13.18 -25.61 -2.05
N ARG A 224 13.63 -25.90 -3.26
CA ARG A 224 13.60 -24.95 -4.35
C ARG A 224 12.17 -24.67 -4.80
N HIS A 225 11.81 -23.40 -4.87
CA HIS A 225 10.60 -22.88 -5.51
C HIS A 225 11.02 -21.73 -6.44
N HIS A 226 10.89 -21.93 -7.75
CA HIS A 226 11.50 -21.06 -8.77
C HIS A 226 12.99 -20.83 -8.50
N ASP A 227 13.45 -19.59 -8.35
CA ASP A 227 14.86 -19.25 -8.14
C ASP A 227 15.25 -19.04 -6.68
N TRP A 228 14.41 -19.51 -5.75
CA TRP A 228 14.67 -19.38 -4.31
C TRP A 228 14.52 -20.72 -3.59
N TYR A 229 15.26 -20.90 -2.51
CA TYR A 229 15.19 -22.05 -1.61
C TYR A 229 14.52 -21.63 -0.31
N ASN A 230 13.48 -22.36 0.07
CA ASN A 230 12.73 -22.16 1.30
C ASN A 230 13.10 -23.21 2.34
N ASN A 231 13.50 -22.78 3.53
CA ASN A 231 13.64 -23.66 4.68
C ASN A 231 12.25 -24.06 5.17
N THR A 232 11.83 -25.29 4.84
CA THR A 232 10.47 -25.76 5.08
C THR A 232 10.13 -26.01 6.55
N THR A 233 11.13 -26.08 7.44
CA THR A 233 10.90 -26.24 8.89
C THR A 233 10.25 -25.01 9.50
N ILE A 234 10.65 -23.82 9.03
CA ILE A 234 10.20 -22.52 9.57
C ILE A 234 9.34 -21.74 8.58
N ASP A 235 9.18 -22.26 7.37
CA ASP A 235 8.56 -21.58 6.23
C ASP A 235 9.11 -20.16 6.03
N GLY A 236 10.40 -20.08 5.69
CA GLY A 236 11.12 -18.83 5.56
C GLY A 236 10.49 -17.83 4.58
N SER A 237 9.86 -18.31 3.50
CA SER A 237 9.12 -17.45 2.57
C SER A 237 7.94 -16.74 3.26
N ALA A 238 7.16 -17.48 4.06
CA ALA A 238 6.06 -16.90 4.83
C ALA A 238 6.58 -15.94 5.92
N ALA A 239 7.69 -16.29 6.58
CA ALA A 239 8.33 -15.43 7.58
C ALA A 239 8.82 -14.10 6.98
N ALA A 240 9.49 -14.14 5.82
CA ALA A 240 9.95 -12.93 5.12
C ALA A 240 8.78 -12.02 4.72
N ARG A 241 7.70 -12.60 4.15
CA ARG A 241 6.49 -11.85 3.80
C ARG A 241 5.83 -11.22 5.03
N ALA A 242 5.77 -11.93 6.15
CA ALA A 242 5.21 -11.43 7.40
C ALA A 242 6.04 -10.28 7.98
N ALA A 243 7.38 -10.37 7.92
CA ALA A 243 8.28 -9.31 8.36
C ALA A 243 8.06 -8.02 7.57
N ILE A 244 7.99 -8.10 6.24
CA ILE A 244 7.70 -6.94 5.37
C ILE A 244 6.31 -6.38 5.61
N THR A 245 5.30 -7.24 5.73
CA THR A 245 3.92 -6.81 6.01
C THR A 245 3.85 -6.02 7.32
N THR A 246 4.56 -6.50 8.35
CA THR A 246 4.61 -5.83 9.66
C THR A 246 5.33 -4.48 9.58
N ALA A 247 6.42 -4.40 8.82
CA ALA A 247 7.16 -3.15 8.61
C ALA A 247 6.27 -2.07 7.95
N PHE A 248 5.57 -2.41 6.87
CA PHE A 248 4.64 -1.49 6.20
C PHE A 248 3.39 -1.16 7.01
N ALA A 249 2.91 -2.07 7.86
CA ALA A 249 1.82 -1.79 8.78
C ALA A 249 2.22 -0.78 9.87
N THR A 250 3.50 -0.77 10.25
CA THR A 250 4.05 0.14 11.26
C THR A 250 4.34 1.52 10.67
N ASP A 251 5.01 1.56 9.54
CA ASP A 251 5.23 2.77 8.75
C ASP A 251 4.93 2.46 7.28
N PRO A 252 3.90 3.06 6.66
CA PRO A 252 3.58 2.83 5.25
C PRO A 252 4.65 3.28 4.25
N ALA A 253 5.62 4.08 4.70
CA ALA A 253 6.77 4.50 3.90
C ALA A 253 8.07 4.42 4.73
N PRO A 254 8.48 3.21 5.16
CA PRO A 254 9.62 3.04 6.03
C PRO A 254 10.92 3.35 5.26
N PRO A 255 12.00 3.73 5.97
CA PRO A 255 13.33 3.75 5.37
C PRO A 255 13.72 2.36 4.85
N ARG A 256 14.47 2.30 3.75
CA ARG A 256 14.91 1.01 3.17
C ARG A 256 15.67 0.15 4.18
N GLU A 257 16.49 0.79 5.03
CA GLU A 257 17.22 0.15 6.12
C GLU A 257 16.29 -0.57 7.12
N THR A 258 15.08 -0.06 7.36
CA THR A 258 14.10 -0.72 8.24
C THR A 258 13.58 -2.02 7.64
N LEU A 259 13.37 -2.06 6.31
CA LEU A 259 12.98 -3.31 5.63
C LEU A 259 14.11 -4.34 5.67
N LEU A 260 15.36 -3.90 5.46
CA LEU A 260 16.54 -4.75 5.59
C LEU A 260 16.72 -5.28 7.02
N ALA A 261 16.54 -4.42 8.03
CA ALA A 261 16.58 -4.81 9.44
C ALA A 261 15.50 -5.84 9.78
N ALA A 262 14.29 -5.70 9.23
CA ALA A 262 13.21 -6.66 9.44
C ALA A 262 13.53 -8.05 8.86
N LEU A 263 14.11 -8.11 7.65
CA LEU A 263 14.51 -9.36 7.00
C LEU A 263 15.73 -10.00 7.65
N THR A 264 16.74 -9.20 8.02
CA THR A 264 17.92 -9.69 8.74
C THR A 264 17.56 -10.17 10.15
N GLY A 265 16.57 -9.55 10.80
CA GLY A 265 16.04 -9.97 12.11
C GLY A 265 15.42 -11.37 12.12
N ILE A 266 14.94 -11.87 10.98
CA ILE A 266 14.48 -13.27 10.83
C ILE A 266 15.61 -14.23 10.42
N GLY A 267 16.85 -13.75 10.35
CA GLY A 267 18.04 -14.54 10.03
C GLY A 267 18.41 -14.58 8.55
N MET A 268 17.87 -13.68 7.70
CA MET A 268 18.37 -13.55 6.32
C MET A 268 19.71 -12.83 6.29
N PRO A 269 20.71 -13.32 5.52
CA PRO A 269 21.94 -12.57 5.27
C PRO A 269 21.65 -11.22 4.60
N PRO A 270 22.42 -10.14 4.86
CA PRO A 270 22.15 -8.82 4.30
C PRO A 270 21.99 -8.79 2.78
N GLN A 271 22.89 -9.45 2.03
CA GLN A 271 22.82 -9.51 0.57
C GLN A 271 21.59 -10.27 0.07
N THR A 272 21.12 -11.25 0.85
CA THR A 272 19.90 -12.01 0.55
C THR A 272 18.65 -11.20 0.86
N ALA A 273 18.67 -10.37 1.92
CA ALA A 273 17.61 -9.42 2.21
C ALA A 273 17.47 -8.37 1.10
N ASP A 274 18.57 -7.81 0.61
CA ASP A 274 18.56 -6.89 -0.54
C ASP A 274 17.97 -7.55 -1.79
N ALA A 275 18.47 -8.73 -2.16
CA ALA A 275 17.95 -9.49 -3.30
C ALA A 275 16.45 -9.80 -3.16
N TYR A 276 15.95 -10.03 -1.94
CA TYR A 276 14.52 -10.22 -1.69
C TYR A 276 13.73 -8.96 -1.99
N LEU A 277 14.16 -7.79 -1.49
CA LEU A 277 13.49 -6.52 -1.75
C LEU A 277 13.43 -6.20 -3.25
N GLU A 278 14.48 -6.52 -4.00
CA GLU A 278 14.55 -6.27 -5.45
C GLU A 278 13.68 -7.23 -6.28
N THR A 279 13.57 -8.49 -5.87
CA THR A 279 12.92 -9.53 -6.69
C THR A 279 11.47 -9.80 -6.31
N HIS A 280 11.07 -9.56 -5.06
CA HIS A 280 9.74 -9.89 -4.54
C HIS A 280 8.83 -8.68 -4.36
N LEU A 281 9.36 -7.46 -4.39
CA LEU A 281 8.60 -6.24 -4.17
C LEU A 281 8.82 -5.26 -5.33
N THR A 282 7.76 -4.54 -5.67
CA THR A 282 7.85 -3.36 -6.54
C THR A 282 7.87 -2.14 -5.64
N LEU A 283 9.07 -1.66 -5.33
CA LEU A 283 9.28 -0.49 -4.47
C LEU A 283 9.69 0.71 -5.31
N ARG A 284 9.32 1.90 -4.83
CA ARG A 284 9.89 3.17 -5.30
C ARG A 284 10.48 3.93 -4.14
N ASP A 285 11.66 4.46 -4.36
CA ASP A 285 12.36 5.28 -3.39
C ASP A 285 11.97 6.75 -3.54
N PHE A 286 11.80 7.41 -2.40
CA PHE A 286 11.50 8.81 -2.21
C PHE A 286 12.49 9.36 -1.18
N GLY A 287 13.70 9.68 -1.63
CA GLY A 287 14.80 10.01 -0.72
C GLY A 287 15.24 8.77 0.05
N ASP A 288 15.17 8.83 1.39
CA ASP A 288 15.51 7.73 2.29
C ASP A 288 14.37 6.73 2.53
N ARG A 289 13.15 7.07 2.10
CA ARG A 289 11.93 6.28 2.29
C ARG A 289 11.57 5.48 1.06
N CYS A 290 10.98 4.30 1.27
CA CYS A 290 10.49 3.46 0.19
C CYS A 290 9.00 3.18 0.38
N VAL A 291 8.28 3.04 -0.73
CA VAL A 291 6.84 2.73 -0.73
C VAL A 291 6.53 1.63 -1.74
N PRO A 292 5.52 0.78 -1.49
CA PRO A 292 4.99 -0.10 -2.52
C PRO A 292 4.48 0.75 -3.68
N TRP A 293 5.01 0.50 -4.88
CA TRP A 293 4.74 1.33 -6.04
C TRP A 293 3.78 0.65 -7.00
N ASN A 294 2.49 0.94 -6.82
CA ASN A 294 1.42 0.50 -7.69
C ASN A 294 1.01 1.63 -8.66
N THR A 295 1.14 1.39 -9.96
CA THR A 295 0.84 2.36 -11.03
C THR A 295 -0.53 2.14 -11.69
N ASP A 296 -1.38 1.26 -11.15
CA ASP A 296 -2.70 0.94 -11.72
C ASP A 296 -3.62 2.16 -11.74
N THR A 297 -3.53 3.03 -10.72
CA THR A 297 -4.33 4.25 -10.62
C THR A 297 -3.49 5.44 -10.15
N THR A 298 -3.84 6.65 -10.62
CA THR A 298 -3.23 7.88 -10.13
C THR A 298 -3.43 8.07 -8.63
N ALA A 299 -4.54 7.58 -8.08
CA ALA A 299 -4.83 7.68 -6.67
C ALA A 299 -3.88 6.83 -5.80
N ASN A 300 -3.48 5.63 -6.26
CA ASN A 300 -2.46 4.81 -5.59
C ASN A 300 -1.10 5.54 -5.56
N MET A 301 -0.72 6.17 -6.68
CA MET A 301 0.52 6.94 -6.75
C MET A 301 0.49 8.17 -5.84
N ILE A 302 -0.64 8.88 -5.75
CA ILE A 302 -0.82 10.02 -4.83
C ILE A 302 -0.70 9.55 -3.37
N GLU A 303 -1.35 8.44 -3.02
CA GLU A 303 -1.27 7.89 -1.66
C GLU A 303 0.18 7.53 -1.29
N ALA A 304 0.89 6.80 -2.16
CA ALA A 304 2.29 6.46 -1.96
C ALA A 304 3.19 7.71 -1.82
N ALA A 305 3.00 8.71 -2.68
CA ALA A 305 3.75 9.97 -2.59
C ALA A 305 3.48 10.73 -1.28
N LEU A 306 2.22 10.78 -0.81
CA LEU A 306 1.89 11.39 0.49
C LEU A 306 2.46 10.60 1.67
N GLN A 307 2.39 9.26 1.63
CA GLN A 307 2.97 8.41 2.67
C GLN A 307 4.48 8.64 2.81
N ALA A 308 5.19 8.81 1.69
CA ALA A 308 6.62 9.12 1.69
C ALA A 308 6.92 10.57 2.12
N HIS A 309 6.14 11.54 1.64
CA HIS A 309 6.35 12.96 1.93
C HIS A 309 6.02 13.36 3.38
N LYS A 310 5.16 12.60 4.07
CA LYS A 310 4.78 12.76 5.49
C LYS A 310 4.21 14.13 5.89
N THR A 311 3.92 15.00 4.93
CA THR A 311 3.32 16.32 5.14
C THR A 311 2.29 16.62 4.05
N PRO A 312 1.32 17.50 4.29
CA PRO A 312 0.35 17.88 3.26
C PRO A 312 1.03 18.55 2.07
N ALA A 313 0.59 18.21 0.86
CA ALA A 313 1.20 18.67 -0.39
C ALA A 313 0.18 19.28 -1.35
N THR A 314 0.66 20.17 -2.23
CA THR A 314 -0.13 20.72 -3.33
C THR A 314 -0.22 19.74 -4.50
N PRO A 315 -1.22 19.86 -5.39
CA PRO A 315 -1.29 19.04 -6.61
C PRO A 315 -0.03 19.14 -7.49
N ALA A 316 0.62 20.30 -7.53
CA ALA A 316 1.86 20.50 -8.28
C ALA A 316 3.02 19.72 -7.67
N GLN A 317 3.23 19.84 -6.35
CA GLN A 317 4.25 19.06 -5.62
C GLN A 317 4.03 17.55 -5.74
N LEU A 318 2.78 17.09 -5.65
CA LEU A 318 2.46 15.67 -5.82
C LEU A 318 2.74 15.17 -7.23
N THR A 319 2.48 16.00 -8.24
CA THR A 319 2.82 15.65 -9.64
C THR A 319 4.33 15.52 -9.81
N GLU A 320 5.11 16.42 -9.21
CA GLU A 320 6.58 16.37 -9.21
C GLU A 320 7.11 15.15 -8.45
N LEU A 321 6.55 14.83 -7.29
CA LEU A 321 6.92 13.63 -6.52
C LEU A 321 6.60 12.33 -7.27
N ILE A 322 5.44 12.26 -7.93
CA ILE A 322 5.04 11.09 -8.72
C ILE A 322 5.92 10.93 -9.97
N ASP A 323 6.45 12.02 -10.52
CA ASP A 323 7.38 12.06 -11.68
C ASP A 323 7.08 10.97 -12.72
N THR A 324 5.86 11.02 -13.28
CA THR A 324 5.37 10.08 -14.28
C THR A 324 4.81 10.89 -15.45
N PRO A 325 5.33 10.76 -16.69
CA PRO A 325 5.00 11.65 -17.80
C PRO A 325 3.50 11.75 -18.14
N GLN A 326 2.73 10.70 -17.85
CA GLN A 326 1.30 10.62 -18.13
C GLN A 326 0.44 11.34 -17.07
N VAL A 327 0.99 11.59 -15.88
CA VAL A 327 0.29 12.20 -14.75
C VAL A 327 0.43 13.72 -14.81
N ARG A 328 -0.70 14.42 -14.99
CA ARG A 328 -0.75 15.89 -15.05
C ARG A 328 -1.33 16.48 -13.77
N VAL A 329 -0.97 17.72 -13.46
CA VAL A 329 -1.48 18.47 -12.29
C VAL A 329 -3.01 18.51 -12.26
N ALA A 330 -3.67 18.68 -13.40
CA ALA A 330 -5.13 18.69 -13.49
C ALA A 330 -5.76 17.33 -13.11
N THR A 331 -5.12 16.23 -13.49
CA THR A 331 -5.54 14.87 -13.13
C THR A 331 -5.37 14.65 -11.63
N VAL A 332 -4.22 15.03 -11.06
CA VAL A 332 -3.97 14.93 -9.62
C VAL A 332 -4.99 15.75 -8.83
N ALA A 333 -5.26 16.99 -9.24
CA ALA A 333 -6.26 17.84 -8.59
C ALA A 333 -7.69 17.25 -8.66
N ALA A 334 -8.07 16.64 -9.79
CA ALA A 334 -9.37 15.99 -9.93
C ALA A 334 -9.49 14.77 -9.00
N VAL A 335 -8.48 13.90 -8.96
CA VAL A 335 -8.45 12.71 -8.10
C VAL A 335 -8.48 13.07 -6.62
N LEU A 336 -7.66 14.03 -6.20
CA LEU A 336 -7.66 14.53 -4.82
C LEU A 336 -9.06 14.99 -4.39
N SER A 337 -9.79 15.66 -5.29
CA SER A 337 -11.13 16.18 -5.00
C SER A 337 -12.23 15.13 -4.94
N ASP A 338 -12.07 13.99 -5.61
CA ASP A 338 -13.12 12.99 -5.81
C ASP A 338 -12.90 11.74 -4.93
N ASP A 339 -11.65 11.34 -4.70
CA ASP A 339 -11.32 10.14 -3.92
C ASP A 339 -11.36 10.41 -2.41
N HIS A 340 -12.19 9.65 -1.72
CA HIS A 340 -12.41 9.70 -0.27
C HIS A 340 -11.14 9.54 0.59
N ARG A 341 -10.07 8.92 0.07
CA ARG A 341 -8.80 8.75 0.79
C ARG A 341 -8.12 10.08 1.11
N PHE A 342 -8.43 11.14 0.38
CA PHE A 342 -7.80 12.43 0.52
C PHE A 342 -8.73 13.43 1.19
N SER A 343 -8.14 14.33 1.96
CA SER A 343 -8.83 15.47 2.56
C SER A 343 -8.04 16.73 2.30
N ARG A 344 -8.75 17.80 1.93
CA ARG A 344 -8.15 19.11 1.73
C ARG A 344 -7.81 19.71 3.09
N THR A 345 -6.54 19.96 3.36
CA THR A 345 -6.06 20.46 4.66
C THR A 345 -5.85 21.96 4.67
N SER A 346 -5.80 22.59 3.50
CA SER A 346 -5.69 24.05 3.37
C SER A 346 -6.31 24.54 2.06
N ARG A 347 -6.13 25.81 1.71
CA ARG A 347 -6.58 26.31 0.41
C ARG A 347 -5.82 25.64 -0.76
N THR A 348 -4.60 25.17 -0.59
CA THR A 348 -3.81 24.57 -1.67
C THR A 348 -3.31 23.16 -1.40
N THR A 349 -3.29 22.71 -0.14
CA THR A 349 -2.72 21.41 0.24
C THR A 349 -3.77 20.36 0.55
N TRP A 350 -3.34 19.12 0.35
CA TRP A 350 -4.10 17.91 0.60
C TRP A 350 -3.24 16.93 1.39
N ALA A 351 -3.92 16.09 2.16
CA ALA A 351 -3.30 15.03 2.94
C ALA A 351 -4.11 13.75 2.85
N LEU A 352 -3.55 12.67 3.38
CA LEU A 352 -4.29 11.45 3.63
C LEU A 352 -5.30 11.70 4.74
N ARG A 353 -6.55 11.32 4.50
CA ARG A 353 -7.65 11.47 5.46
C ARG A 353 -7.37 10.71 6.76
N THR A 354 -6.65 9.58 6.68
CA THR A 354 -6.24 8.76 7.82
C THR A 354 -5.29 9.49 8.78
N TRP A 355 -4.64 10.58 8.37
CA TRP A 355 -3.81 11.41 9.25
C TRP A 355 -4.63 12.24 10.25
N GLY A 356 -5.96 12.36 10.07
CA GLY A 356 -6.83 13.04 11.02
C GLY A 356 -6.60 14.56 11.12
N LEU A 357 -6.05 15.18 10.08
CA LEU A 357 -5.82 16.63 10.03
C LEU A 357 -7.14 17.40 9.83
N PRO A 358 -7.25 18.66 10.32
CA PRO A 358 -8.43 19.49 10.10
C PRO A 358 -8.75 19.69 8.61
N GLU A 359 -10.00 19.44 8.23
CA GLU A 359 -10.47 19.59 6.84
C GLU A 359 -10.85 21.04 6.53
N TYR A 360 -10.33 21.57 5.44
CA TYR A 360 -10.62 22.91 4.93
C TYR A 360 -11.80 22.90 3.96
N ALA A 361 -12.98 23.25 4.46
CA ALA A 361 -14.21 23.40 3.66
C ALA A 361 -14.48 24.83 3.17
N GLY A 362 -13.49 25.72 3.25
CA GLY A 362 -13.60 27.13 2.84
C GLY A 362 -13.55 28.12 4.00
N ILE A 363 -13.38 29.41 3.68
CA ILE A 363 -13.15 30.47 4.67
C ILE A 363 -14.35 30.65 5.61
N ASP A 364 -15.59 30.62 5.10
CA ASP A 364 -16.79 30.74 5.94
C ASP A 364 -16.92 29.61 6.96
N HIS A 365 -16.58 28.38 6.54
CA HIS A 365 -16.58 27.23 7.43
C HIS A 365 -15.49 27.39 8.50
N ALA A 366 -14.26 27.76 8.10
CA ALA A 366 -13.16 28.00 9.03
C ALA A 366 -13.52 29.07 10.08
N ILE A 367 -14.09 30.22 9.66
CA ILE A 367 -14.56 31.28 10.58
C ILE A 367 -15.63 30.73 11.52
N THR A 368 -16.58 29.96 10.99
CA THR A 368 -17.68 29.39 11.79
C THR A 368 -17.16 28.43 12.85
N THR A 369 -16.21 27.56 12.50
CA THR A 369 -15.57 26.63 13.43
C THR A 369 -14.82 27.39 14.54
N CYS A 370 -14.08 28.45 14.19
CA CYS A 370 -13.43 29.30 15.19
C CYS A 370 -14.44 29.99 16.13
N LEU A 371 -15.55 30.49 15.58
CA LEU A 371 -16.62 31.08 16.39
C LEU A 371 -17.24 30.05 17.35
N ASP A 372 -17.46 28.83 16.89
CA ASP A 372 -18.03 27.76 17.71
C ASP A 372 -17.09 27.36 18.86
N ALA A 373 -15.78 27.27 18.58
CA ALA A 373 -14.76 27.07 19.61
C ALA A 373 -14.68 28.23 20.62
N ALA A 374 -14.97 29.47 20.20
CA ALA A 374 -14.98 30.67 21.04
C ALA A 374 -16.30 30.91 21.79
N GLY A 375 -17.23 29.95 21.83
CA GLY A 375 -18.52 30.12 22.50
C GLY A 375 -19.54 30.99 21.72
N GLY A 376 -19.32 31.18 20.42
CA GLY A 376 -20.26 31.78 19.48
C GLY A 376 -19.99 33.24 19.10
N ALA A 377 -18.99 33.90 19.69
CA ALA A 377 -18.58 35.25 19.34
C ALA A 377 -17.08 35.49 19.61
N ALA A 378 -16.40 36.25 18.75
CA ALA A 378 -14.98 36.56 18.90
C ALA A 378 -14.63 37.91 18.24
N THR A 379 -13.47 38.49 18.58
CA THR A 379 -13.00 39.70 17.87
C THR A 379 -12.48 39.35 16.48
N GLN A 380 -12.43 40.35 15.58
CA GLN A 380 -11.83 40.15 14.25
C GLN A 380 -10.37 39.70 14.32
N ALA A 381 -9.59 40.25 15.26
CA ALA A 381 -8.17 39.92 15.42
C ALA A 381 -8.01 38.45 15.84
N ASP A 382 -8.84 37.98 16.77
CA ASP A 382 -8.81 36.58 17.23
C ASP A 382 -9.19 35.62 16.11
N LEU A 383 -10.23 35.95 15.33
CA LEU A 383 -10.65 35.13 14.18
C LEU A 383 -9.58 35.03 13.10
N ILE A 384 -8.91 36.13 12.76
CA ILE A 384 -7.81 36.12 11.79
C ILE A 384 -6.66 35.26 12.30
N THR A 385 -6.28 35.40 13.58
CA THR A 385 -5.21 34.63 14.19
C THR A 385 -5.55 33.14 14.23
N ALA A 386 -6.74 32.78 14.71
CA ALA A 386 -7.17 31.39 14.84
C ALA A 386 -7.24 30.69 13.48
N VAL A 387 -7.91 31.30 12.48
CA VAL A 387 -8.02 30.71 11.13
C VAL A 387 -6.66 30.52 10.49
N ARG A 388 -5.72 31.48 10.63
CA ARG A 388 -4.38 31.39 10.04
C ARG A 388 -3.45 30.44 10.78
N SER A 389 -3.68 30.22 12.07
CA SER A 389 -2.98 29.19 12.84
C SER A 389 -3.29 27.79 12.29
N THR A 390 -4.55 27.52 11.96
CA THR A 390 -4.97 26.25 11.36
C THR A 390 -4.70 26.19 9.85
N PHE A 391 -4.89 27.29 9.13
CA PHE A 391 -4.77 27.38 7.67
C PHE A 391 -3.85 28.55 7.25
N PRO A 392 -2.51 28.34 7.27
CA PRO A 392 -1.55 29.43 7.06
C PRO A 392 -1.61 30.11 5.68
N ASP A 393 -2.13 29.41 4.66
CA ASP A 393 -2.25 29.88 3.27
C ASP A 393 -3.53 30.68 2.96
N VAL A 394 -4.33 30.95 4.00
CA VAL A 394 -5.50 31.84 3.92
C VAL A 394 -5.07 33.28 4.24
N ALA A 395 -5.27 34.18 3.29
CA ALA A 395 -4.92 35.59 3.45
C ALA A 395 -5.85 36.30 4.45
N ALA A 396 -5.28 37.15 5.31
CA ALA A 396 -6.05 37.95 6.28
C ALA A 396 -7.11 38.84 5.60
N THR A 397 -6.80 39.40 4.43
CA THR A 397 -7.75 40.20 3.62
C THR A 397 -8.94 39.37 3.14
N SER A 398 -8.74 38.08 2.82
CA SER A 398 -9.84 37.18 2.45
C SER A 398 -10.73 36.91 3.66
N ILE A 399 -10.16 36.67 4.84
CA ILE A 399 -10.93 36.51 6.08
C ILE A 399 -11.74 37.78 6.36
N GLN A 400 -11.14 38.97 6.26
CA GLN A 400 -11.83 40.25 6.43
C GLN A 400 -12.99 40.41 5.44
N THR A 401 -12.78 40.03 4.17
CA THR A 401 -13.82 40.07 3.13
C THR A 401 -14.97 39.11 3.47
N HIS A 402 -14.69 37.94 4.03
CA HIS A 402 -15.73 37.01 4.47
C HIS A 402 -16.47 37.50 5.73
N LEU A 403 -15.77 38.16 6.66
CA LEU A 403 -16.38 38.75 7.86
C LEU A 403 -17.32 39.92 7.55
N SER A 404 -17.17 40.58 6.39
CA SER A 404 -18.10 41.63 5.93
C SER A 404 -19.34 41.09 5.21
N THR A 405 -19.42 39.77 4.99
CA THR A 405 -20.59 39.13 4.38
C THR A 405 -21.80 39.16 5.33
N LEU A 406 -22.98 38.88 4.78
CA LEU A 406 -24.23 38.86 5.56
C LEU A 406 -24.31 37.66 6.51
N ASN A 407 -23.37 36.71 6.44
CA ASN A 407 -23.33 35.55 7.33
C ASN A 407 -22.97 35.93 8.77
N PHE A 408 -22.32 37.08 8.96
CA PHE A 408 -21.83 37.55 10.25
C PHE A 408 -22.42 38.90 10.63
N ILE A 409 -22.44 39.18 11.93
CA ILE A 409 -22.87 40.45 12.50
C ILE A 409 -21.77 40.97 13.40
N ARG A 410 -21.35 42.21 13.15
CA ARG A 410 -20.49 42.97 14.04
C ARG A 410 -21.35 43.71 15.06
N ARG A 411 -21.15 43.40 16.33
CA ARG A 411 -21.78 44.07 17.47
C ARG A 411 -21.06 45.39 17.77
N ARG A 412 -21.71 46.25 18.58
CA ARG A 412 -21.15 47.55 19.00
C ARG A 412 -19.90 47.43 19.87
N ASP A 413 -19.77 46.33 20.62
CA ASP A 413 -18.61 45.98 21.44
C ASP A 413 -17.43 45.42 20.62
N GLY A 414 -17.53 45.41 19.28
CA GLY A 414 -16.48 44.93 18.39
C GLY A 414 -16.47 43.41 18.17
N LEU A 415 -17.31 42.65 18.87
CA LEU A 415 -17.43 41.21 18.69
C LEU A 415 -18.19 40.85 17.41
N ILE A 416 -17.74 39.81 16.75
CA ILE A 416 -18.37 39.22 15.57
C ILE A 416 -19.04 37.90 15.98
N ARG A 417 -20.26 37.69 15.51
CA ARG A 417 -21.01 36.44 15.70
C ARG A 417 -21.72 36.04 14.41
N ARG A 418 -22.17 34.78 14.33
CA ARG A 418 -23.06 34.33 13.26
C ARG A 418 -24.39 35.08 13.30
N ARG A 419 -24.92 35.37 12.11
CA ARG A 419 -26.29 35.84 11.93
C ARG A 419 -27.28 34.74 12.36
N LYS A 420 -28.30 35.13 13.10
CA LYS A 420 -29.44 34.32 13.52
C LYS A 420 -30.67 34.71 12.69
N PRO A 421 -31.68 33.82 12.53
CA PRO A 421 -32.86 34.10 11.72
C PRO A 421 -33.64 35.37 12.12
N ARG A 422 -33.58 35.76 13.40
CA ARG A 422 -34.27 36.93 13.96
C ARG A 422 -33.52 38.25 13.78
N ASP A 423 -32.29 38.21 13.27
CA ASP A 423 -31.49 39.44 13.11
C ASP A 423 -31.99 40.27 11.93
N PRO A 424 -32.09 41.60 12.08
CA PRO A 424 -32.56 42.47 11.02
C PRO A 424 -31.60 42.46 9.82
N TRP A 425 -32.16 42.49 8.62
CA TRP A 425 -31.37 42.70 7.40
C TRP A 425 -30.87 44.14 7.34
N PRO A 426 -29.68 44.39 6.74
CA PRO A 426 -29.28 45.76 6.43
C PRO A 426 -30.28 46.37 5.45
N GLU A 427 -30.39 47.70 5.48
CA GLU A 427 -31.14 48.41 4.45
C GLU A 427 -30.43 48.24 3.10
N PHE A 428 -31.19 47.84 2.09
CA PHE A 428 -30.66 47.66 0.74
C PHE A 428 -30.81 48.97 -0.03
N PRO A 429 -29.79 49.40 -0.78
CA PRO A 429 -29.88 50.62 -1.58
C PRO A 429 -31.03 50.55 -2.59
N HIS A 430 -31.61 51.70 -2.90
CA HIS A 430 -32.68 51.82 -3.89
C HIS A 430 -32.22 51.39 -5.30
N LEU A 431 -33.12 50.86 -6.14
CA LEU A 431 -32.77 50.37 -7.50
C LEU A 431 -31.99 51.40 -8.32
N ARG A 432 -32.31 52.69 -8.16
CA ARG A 432 -31.66 53.81 -8.86
C ARG A 432 -30.15 53.85 -8.70
N THR A 433 -29.62 53.29 -7.61
CA THR A 433 -28.19 53.20 -7.32
C THR A 433 -27.48 52.08 -8.06
N ALA A 434 -28.21 51.10 -8.62
CA ALA A 434 -27.63 50.01 -9.39
C ALA A 434 -27.36 50.44 -10.84
N ARG A 435 -26.11 50.30 -11.26
CA ARG A 435 -25.67 50.52 -12.64
C ARG A 435 -26.47 49.67 -13.62
N GLY A 436 -26.93 50.29 -14.71
CA GLY A 436 -27.70 49.64 -15.77
C GLY A 436 -29.11 49.19 -15.37
N ALA A 437 -29.56 49.51 -14.15
CA ALA A 437 -30.87 49.07 -13.65
C ALA A 437 -31.95 50.15 -13.83
N PHE A 438 -33.14 49.70 -14.21
CA PHE A 438 -34.31 50.56 -14.46
C PHE A 438 -35.60 49.86 -14.04
N HIS A 439 -36.55 50.61 -13.51
CA HIS A 439 -37.92 50.16 -13.33
C HIS A 439 -38.72 50.35 -14.62
N ASP A 440 -39.52 49.34 -14.95
CA ASP A 440 -40.53 49.38 -15.99
C ASP A 440 -41.92 49.61 -15.35
N PRO A 441 -42.74 50.56 -15.86
CA PRO A 441 -44.13 50.73 -15.42
C PRO A 441 -44.99 49.46 -15.53
N HIS A 442 -44.63 48.49 -16.39
CA HIS A 442 -45.33 47.21 -16.56
C HIS A 442 -44.92 46.13 -15.52
N HIS A 443 -44.53 46.54 -14.31
CA HIS A 443 -44.09 45.65 -13.21
C HIS A 443 -42.87 44.77 -13.55
N GLN A 444 -41.87 45.34 -14.24
CA GLN A 444 -40.59 44.66 -14.48
C GLN A 444 -39.41 45.46 -13.90
N ALA A 445 -38.35 44.75 -13.55
CA ALA A 445 -37.03 45.36 -13.33
C ALA A 445 -36.11 44.95 -14.47
N ARG A 446 -35.49 45.95 -15.11
CA ARG A 446 -34.64 45.77 -16.29
C ARG A 446 -33.19 46.02 -15.94
N LEU A 447 -32.30 45.17 -16.47
CA LEU A 447 -30.85 45.28 -16.29
C LEU A 447 -30.16 45.28 -17.65
N LEU A 448 -29.54 46.41 -17.99
CA LEU A 448 -28.66 46.53 -19.13
C LEU A 448 -27.24 46.08 -18.74
N LEU A 449 -26.66 45.18 -19.54
CA LEU A 449 -25.29 44.73 -19.33
C LEU A 449 -24.56 44.45 -20.65
N PRO A 450 -23.22 44.62 -20.68
CA PRO A 450 -22.41 44.14 -21.78
C PRO A 450 -22.37 42.61 -21.81
N VAL A 451 -22.34 42.03 -23.01
CA VAL A 451 -22.11 40.59 -23.21
C VAL A 451 -20.61 40.31 -23.12
N THR A 452 -20.21 39.42 -22.22
CA THR A 452 -18.80 39.06 -22.01
C THR A 452 -18.52 37.62 -22.43
N ALA A 453 -17.26 37.28 -22.67
CA ALA A 453 -16.84 35.91 -22.97
C ALA A 453 -17.27 34.91 -21.87
N ASP A 454 -17.25 35.33 -20.61
CA ASP A 454 -17.70 34.51 -19.47
C ASP A 454 -19.20 34.21 -19.53
N LEU A 455 -20.03 35.19 -19.86
CA LEU A 455 -21.47 34.97 -20.03
C LEU A 455 -21.77 34.03 -21.21
N LEU A 456 -21.01 34.15 -22.32
CA LEU A 456 -21.13 33.27 -23.49
C LEU A 456 -20.67 31.83 -23.20
N ARG A 457 -19.64 31.65 -22.36
CA ARG A 457 -19.20 30.35 -21.86
C ARG A 457 -20.22 29.73 -20.88
N GLY A 458 -21.01 30.58 -20.24
CA GLY A 458 -22.10 30.19 -19.34
C GLY A 458 -21.79 30.36 -17.86
N SER A 459 -20.76 31.14 -17.51
CA SER A 459 -20.50 31.54 -16.14
C SER A 459 -21.65 32.40 -15.60
N GLY A 460 -22.00 32.19 -14.32
CA GLY A 460 -22.91 33.08 -13.60
C GLY A 460 -22.28 34.46 -13.35
N ARG A 461 -23.09 35.42 -12.91
CA ARG A 461 -22.66 36.81 -12.70
C ARG A 461 -23.21 37.40 -11.41
N PRO A 462 -22.41 38.18 -10.64
CA PRO A 462 -22.91 38.96 -9.52
C PRO A 462 -23.96 40.00 -9.95
N LEU A 463 -25.02 40.11 -9.16
CA LEU A 463 -26.04 41.15 -9.28
C LEU A 463 -25.86 42.18 -8.16
N PRO A 464 -26.00 43.48 -8.45
CA PRO A 464 -26.03 44.51 -7.42
C PRO A 464 -27.10 44.19 -6.36
N PRO A 465 -26.82 44.35 -5.05
CA PRO A 465 -27.79 44.12 -3.99
C PRO A 465 -29.11 44.87 -4.18
N ALA A 466 -29.04 46.11 -4.66
CA ALA A 466 -30.22 46.93 -4.99
C ALA A 466 -31.09 46.28 -6.09
N PHE A 467 -30.46 45.74 -7.14
CA PHE A 467 -31.18 45.04 -8.21
C PHE A 467 -31.81 43.74 -7.69
N ALA A 468 -31.04 42.93 -6.96
CA ALA A 468 -31.53 41.68 -6.38
C ALA A 468 -32.71 41.91 -5.42
N ALA A 469 -32.65 42.95 -4.58
CA ALA A 469 -33.73 43.33 -3.70
C ALA A 469 -34.99 43.77 -4.47
N ALA A 470 -34.83 44.51 -5.57
CA ALA A 470 -35.92 44.97 -6.44
C ALA A 470 -36.66 43.82 -7.13
N ILE A 471 -35.96 42.77 -7.58
CA ILE A 471 -36.59 41.55 -8.15
C ILE A 471 -37.12 40.57 -7.08
N GLY A 472 -37.18 41.01 -5.82
CA GLY A 472 -37.76 40.26 -4.71
C GLY A 472 -36.86 39.17 -4.14
N ILE A 473 -35.55 39.22 -4.38
CA ILE A 473 -34.59 38.29 -3.74
C ILE A 473 -34.11 38.91 -2.43
N ARG A 474 -34.16 38.12 -1.36
CA ARG A 474 -33.55 38.47 -0.08
C ARG A 474 -32.31 37.61 0.20
N PRO A 475 -31.42 38.04 1.10
CA PRO A 475 -30.30 37.20 1.51
C PRO A 475 -30.77 35.85 2.07
N GLY A 476 -30.02 34.80 1.77
CA GLY A 476 -30.35 33.41 2.09
C GLY A 476 -31.30 32.75 1.10
N GLN A 477 -31.88 33.48 0.14
CA GLN A 477 -32.87 32.95 -0.78
C GLN A 477 -32.28 32.54 -2.14
N ARG A 478 -33.01 31.64 -2.79
CA ARG A 478 -32.85 31.27 -4.19
C ARG A 478 -34.21 31.36 -4.87
N LYS A 479 -34.29 32.05 -6.00
CA LYS A 479 -35.50 32.13 -6.83
C LYS A 479 -35.15 31.74 -8.25
N HIS A 480 -36.04 31.00 -8.90
CA HIS A 480 -35.91 30.63 -10.30
C HIS A 480 -36.74 31.57 -11.14
N PHE A 481 -36.16 32.07 -12.23
CA PHE A 481 -36.87 32.83 -13.25
C PHE A 481 -36.98 32.00 -14.52
N THR A 482 -38.17 31.97 -15.12
CA THR A 482 -38.48 31.12 -16.27
C THR A 482 -38.53 31.95 -17.56
N SER A 483 -37.98 31.38 -18.63
CA SER A 483 -38.06 31.91 -19.99
C SER A 483 -38.51 30.80 -20.95
N ALA A 484 -38.81 31.15 -22.20
CA ALA A 484 -39.05 30.16 -23.26
C ALA A 484 -37.83 29.24 -23.53
N HIS A 485 -36.64 29.61 -23.04
CA HIS A 485 -35.37 28.91 -23.30
C HIS A 485 -34.80 28.22 -22.06
N GLY A 486 -35.62 28.06 -21.01
CA GLY A 486 -35.25 27.38 -19.76
C GLY A 486 -35.28 28.29 -18.54
N GLN A 487 -34.82 27.75 -17.41
CA GLN A 487 -34.82 28.43 -16.12
C GLN A 487 -33.43 28.93 -15.74
N THR A 488 -33.37 30.12 -15.16
CA THR A 488 -32.17 30.67 -14.54
C THR A 488 -32.44 31.01 -13.09
N ALA A 489 -31.58 30.54 -12.18
CA ALA A 489 -31.71 30.86 -10.76
C ALA A 489 -30.96 32.16 -10.40
N VAL A 490 -31.54 32.99 -9.55
CA VAL A 490 -30.83 34.02 -8.79
C VAL A 490 -30.69 33.52 -7.35
N THR A 491 -29.46 33.46 -6.84
CA THR A 491 -29.15 32.99 -5.49
C THR A 491 -28.40 34.05 -4.71
N TRP A 492 -28.83 34.35 -3.49
CA TRP A 492 -28.13 35.26 -2.59
C TRP A 492 -27.64 34.51 -1.35
N ARG A 493 -26.47 33.89 -1.43
CA ARG A 493 -25.87 33.21 -0.27
C ARG A 493 -25.43 34.23 0.78
N LEU A 494 -25.61 33.93 2.07
CA LEU A 494 -25.19 34.82 3.15
C LEU A 494 -23.67 35.02 3.18
N ALA A 495 -22.93 33.95 2.87
CA ALA A 495 -21.49 33.91 2.73
C ALA A 495 -20.95 34.57 1.43
N SER A 496 -21.83 35.12 0.58
CA SER A 496 -21.38 35.73 -0.68
C SER A 496 -20.68 37.06 -0.43
N THR A 497 -19.45 37.17 -0.93
CA THR A 497 -18.64 38.41 -0.90
C THR A 497 -19.08 39.43 -1.95
N ASN A 498 -19.82 38.99 -2.98
CA ASN A 498 -20.23 39.80 -4.13
C ASN A 498 -21.75 39.98 -4.24
N GLY A 499 -22.50 39.65 -3.18
CA GLY A 499 -23.97 39.76 -3.17
C GLY A 499 -24.69 38.62 -3.89
N ALA A 500 -25.85 38.92 -4.48
CA ALA A 500 -26.63 37.92 -5.22
C ALA A 500 -25.92 37.52 -6.51
N THR A 501 -26.14 36.29 -6.99
CA THR A 501 -25.57 35.79 -8.24
C THR A 501 -26.68 35.29 -9.14
N LEU A 502 -26.68 35.78 -10.37
CA LEU A 502 -27.47 35.25 -11.49
C LEU A 502 -26.75 34.02 -12.05
N GLY A 503 -27.48 32.92 -12.19
CA GLY A 503 -27.00 31.70 -12.84
C GLY A 503 -26.72 31.91 -14.33
N SER A 504 -26.41 30.82 -15.03
CA SER A 504 -26.12 30.90 -16.46
C SER A 504 -27.31 31.45 -17.25
N ILE A 505 -27.05 32.48 -18.07
CA ILE A 505 -27.99 33.02 -19.07
C ILE A 505 -27.58 32.63 -20.50
N ARG A 506 -26.70 31.64 -20.65
CA ARG A 506 -26.17 31.22 -21.96
C ARG A 506 -27.26 30.85 -22.96
N ALA A 507 -28.33 30.20 -22.49
CA ALA A 507 -29.47 29.85 -23.33
C ALA A 507 -30.17 31.09 -23.90
N LEU A 508 -30.37 32.12 -23.08
CA LEU A 508 -30.95 33.41 -23.50
C LEU A 508 -30.06 34.11 -24.53
N LEU A 509 -28.74 34.17 -24.27
CA LEU A 509 -27.79 34.81 -25.20
C LEU A 509 -27.74 34.10 -26.55
N ARG A 510 -27.83 32.76 -26.57
CA ARG A 510 -27.91 31.95 -27.79
C ARG A 510 -29.21 32.22 -28.55
N ALA A 511 -30.34 32.26 -27.85
CA ALA A 511 -31.64 32.52 -28.46
C ALA A 511 -31.70 33.90 -29.14
N THR A 512 -31.01 34.90 -28.58
CA THR A 512 -30.93 36.24 -29.18
C THR A 512 -29.78 36.41 -30.18
N ALA A 513 -29.01 35.36 -30.47
CA ALA A 513 -27.79 35.41 -31.28
C ALA A 513 -26.80 36.51 -30.84
N ALA A 514 -26.63 36.68 -29.53
CA ALA A 514 -25.77 37.72 -28.96
C ALA A 514 -24.28 37.37 -29.04
N THR A 515 -23.46 38.38 -29.28
CA THR A 515 -22.00 38.34 -29.43
C THR A 515 -21.32 39.24 -28.39
N ALA A 516 -20.00 39.13 -28.23
CA ALA A 516 -19.24 39.93 -27.26
C ALA A 516 -19.24 41.45 -27.55
N ALA A 517 -19.64 41.87 -28.75
CA ALA A 517 -19.79 43.29 -29.09
C ALA A 517 -21.13 43.87 -28.61
N ASP A 518 -22.12 43.03 -28.31
CA ASP A 518 -23.48 43.48 -28.03
C ASP A 518 -23.68 43.84 -26.54
N ARG A 519 -24.76 44.58 -26.28
CA ARG A 519 -25.37 44.69 -24.95
C ARG A 519 -26.63 43.83 -24.90
N ILE A 520 -27.04 43.43 -23.70
CA ILE A 520 -28.28 42.72 -23.47
C ILE A 520 -29.09 43.46 -22.40
N VAL A 521 -30.39 43.60 -22.63
CA VAL A 521 -31.35 43.99 -21.59
C VAL A 521 -32.02 42.73 -21.08
N LEU A 522 -31.89 42.46 -19.79
CA LEU A 522 -32.64 41.43 -19.09
C LEU A 522 -33.85 42.05 -18.42
N ALA A 523 -35.04 41.58 -18.73
CA ALA A 523 -36.29 42.03 -18.11
C ALA A 523 -36.80 40.94 -17.16
N PHE A 524 -36.89 41.26 -15.88
CA PHE A 524 -37.39 40.38 -14.82
C PHE A 524 -38.79 40.78 -14.41
N GLY A 525 -39.73 39.83 -14.44
CA GLY A 525 -41.08 40.05 -13.91
C GLY A 525 -41.07 40.19 -12.38
N LEU A 526 -41.79 41.19 -11.87
CA LEU A 526 -41.94 41.41 -10.42
C LEU A 526 -43.13 40.65 -9.82
N THR A 527 -44.19 40.44 -10.60
CA THR A 527 -45.38 39.67 -10.21
C THR A 527 -45.17 38.17 -10.46
N GLU A 528 -44.79 37.81 -11.68
CA GLU A 528 -44.45 36.44 -12.06
C GLU A 528 -42.94 36.30 -12.23
N PRO A 529 -42.33 35.17 -11.82
CA PRO A 529 -40.89 34.97 -11.91
C PRO A 529 -40.47 34.61 -13.34
N THR A 530 -40.59 35.57 -14.26
CA THR A 530 -40.18 35.44 -15.66
C THR A 530 -38.89 36.21 -15.94
N ILE A 531 -38.11 35.76 -16.93
CA ILE A 531 -36.95 36.49 -17.44
C ILE A 531 -36.94 36.46 -18.96
N ASN A 532 -36.80 37.63 -19.57
CA ASN A 532 -36.63 37.79 -21.02
C ASN A 532 -35.33 38.54 -21.31
N ALA A 533 -34.75 38.28 -22.48
CA ALA A 533 -33.51 38.93 -22.92
C ALA A 533 -33.72 39.59 -24.27
N THR A 534 -33.24 40.83 -24.43
CA THR A 534 -33.23 41.53 -25.71
C THR A 534 -31.82 41.98 -26.06
N ARG A 535 -31.37 41.62 -27.27
CA ARG A 535 -30.05 41.98 -27.80
C ARG A 535 -30.06 43.40 -28.34
N LEU A 536 -29.02 44.16 -28.00
CA LEU A 536 -28.76 45.51 -28.48
C LEU A 536 -27.38 45.57 -29.14
N PRO A 537 -27.31 45.52 -30.49
CA PRO A 537 -26.06 45.72 -31.22
C PRO A 537 -25.42 47.09 -30.98
N PRO A 538 -24.10 47.27 -31.19
CA PRO A 538 -23.45 48.58 -31.08
C PRO A 538 -24.07 49.67 -31.94
N SER A 539 -24.62 49.31 -33.10
CA SER A 539 -25.29 50.22 -34.05
C SER A 539 -26.73 50.57 -33.66
N THR A 540 -27.21 50.16 -32.48
CA THR A 540 -28.58 50.46 -32.04
C THR A 540 -28.75 51.98 -31.88
N PRO A 541 -29.70 52.62 -32.59
CA PRO A 541 -30.02 54.04 -32.41
C PRO A 541 -30.42 54.36 -30.97
N ALA A 542 -30.05 55.55 -30.48
CA ALA A 542 -30.28 55.97 -29.10
C ALA A 542 -31.76 55.84 -28.66
N HIS A 543 -32.71 56.25 -29.51
CA HIS A 543 -34.14 56.13 -29.21
C HIS A 543 -34.59 54.66 -29.03
N LEU A 544 -34.12 53.74 -29.88
CA LEU A 544 -34.41 52.31 -29.73
C LEU A 544 -33.74 51.72 -28.49
N LEU A 545 -32.50 52.14 -28.19
CA LEU A 545 -31.83 51.71 -26.96
C LEU A 545 -32.67 52.08 -25.74
N TRP A 546 -33.11 53.33 -25.66
CA TRP A 546 -33.93 53.78 -24.53
C TRP A 546 -35.27 53.05 -24.45
N GLN A 547 -35.95 52.81 -25.58
CA GLN A 547 -37.20 52.03 -25.60
C GLN A 547 -37.02 50.62 -25.01
N HIS A 548 -35.93 49.93 -25.33
CA HIS A 548 -35.66 48.60 -24.79
C HIS A 548 -35.27 48.62 -23.31
N VAL A 549 -34.48 49.62 -22.90
CA VAL A 549 -34.03 49.82 -21.52
C VAL A 549 -35.20 50.17 -20.60
N LEU A 550 -36.12 51.03 -21.05
CA LEU A 550 -37.28 51.48 -20.28
C LEU A 550 -38.51 50.57 -20.45
N GLY A 551 -38.52 49.72 -21.49
CA GLY A 551 -39.56 48.73 -21.72
C GLY A 551 -40.85 49.23 -22.37
N ARG A 552 -40.84 50.46 -22.89
CA ARG A 552 -42.01 51.12 -23.47
C ARG A 552 -41.61 52.05 -24.62
N PRO A 553 -42.55 52.39 -25.52
CA PRO A 553 -42.42 53.55 -26.38
C PRO A 553 -42.15 54.83 -25.56
N ILE A 554 -41.39 55.76 -26.12
CA ILE A 554 -40.93 56.97 -25.42
C ILE A 554 -41.37 58.20 -26.21
N ASP A 555 -42.29 58.96 -25.64
CA ASP A 555 -42.72 60.26 -26.16
C ASP A 555 -41.97 61.42 -25.45
N ASP A 556 -41.68 61.26 -24.16
CA ASP A 556 -40.89 62.18 -23.33
C ASP A 556 -39.81 61.39 -22.57
N LEU A 557 -38.58 61.41 -23.09
CA LEU A 557 -37.44 60.68 -22.50
C LEU A 557 -37.09 61.16 -21.09
N PRO A 558 -36.94 62.48 -20.82
CA PRO A 558 -36.71 62.97 -19.46
C PRO A 558 -37.73 62.47 -18.43
N ALA A 559 -39.05 62.58 -18.72
CA ALA A 559 -40.08 62.10 -17.81
C ALA A 559 -40.08 60.57 -17.66
N ALA A 560 -39.84 59.86 -18.77
CA ALA A 560 -39.81 58.41 -18.76
C ALA A 560 -38.64 57.86 -17.93
N LEU A 561 -37.47 58.50 -18.05
CA LEU A 561 -36.25 58.16 -17.33
C LEU A 561 -36.36 58.52 -15.84
N ALA A 562 -36.92 59.70 -15.52
CA ALA A 562 -37.23 60.11 -14.15
C ALA A 562 -38.09 59.07 -13.42
N THR A 563 -39.14 58.58 -14.10
CA THR A 563 -40.01 57.51 -13.59
C THR A 563 -39.23 56.21 -13.37
N ALA A 564 -38.45 55.77 -14.36
CA ALA A 564 -37.72 54.49 -14.30
C ALA A 564 -36.57 54.49 -13.28
N LEU A 565 -36.01 55.66 -12.98
CA LEU A 565 -35.00 55.87 -11.95
C LEU A 565 -35.60 56.25 -10.59
N ASP A 566 -36.92 56.47 -10.50
CA ASP A 566 -37.57 57.02 -9.32
C ASP A 566 -36.81 58.25 -8.78
N CYS A 567 -36.62 59.25 -9.63
CA CYS A 567 -35.96 60.51 -9.26
C CYS A 567 -36.56 61.71 -10.00
N PRO A 568 -36.38 62.94 -9.50
CA PRO A 568 -36.82 64.13 -10.23
C PRO A 568 -36.13 64.25 -11.59
N THR A 569 -36.83 64.77 -12.61
CA THR A 569 -36.33 64.89 -13.99
C THR A 569 -34.95 65.57 -14.09
N HIS A 570 -34.73 66.63 -13.31
CA HIS A 570 -33.46 67.37 -13.29
C HIS A 570 -32.27 66.59 -12.67
N GLN A 571 -32.51 65.45 -12.03
CA GLN A 571 -31.47 64.61 -11.40
C GLN A 571 -31.13 63.35 -12.20
N THR A 572 -31.80 63.12 -13.33
CA THR A 572 -31.62 61.89 -14.13
C THR A 572 -30.19 61.70 -14.62
N GLU A 573 -29.58 62.72 -15.24
CA GLU A 573 -28.19 62.68 -15.69
C GLU A 573 -27.22 62.47 -14.52
N ALA A 574 -27.37 63.25 -13.44
CA ALA A 574 -26.54 63.14 -12.24
C ALA A 574 -26.61 61.73 -11.63
N THR A 575 -27.81 61.13 -11.59
CA THR A 575 -28.04 59.76 -11.10
C THR A 575 -27.32 58.73 -11.97
N LEU A 576 -27.42 58.84 -13.30
CA LEU A 576 -26.70 57.95 -14.22
C LEU A 576 -25.18 58.06 -14.05
N ARG A 577 -24.64 59.28 -13.95
CA ARG A 577 -23.20 59.47 -13.73
C ARG A 577 -22.75 58.93 -12.38
N ALA A 578 -23.50 59.17 -11.30
CA ALA A 578 -23.15 58.71 -9.95
C ALA A 578 -23.04 57.18 -9.83
N ARG A 579 -23.83 56.43 -10.59
CA ARG A 579 -23.78 54.96 -10.62
C ARG A 579 -22.89 54.37 -11.72
N GLY A 580 -22.15 55.19 -12.45
CA GLY A 580 -21.19 54.76 -13.48
C GLY A 580 -21.79 54.47 -14.86
N ASP A 581 -22.99 54.95 -15.15
CA ASP A 581 -23.64 54.87 -16.46
C ASP A 581 -23.31 56.09 -17.35
N HIS A 582 -22.03 56.49 -17.41
CA HIS A 582 -21.59 57.67 -18.17
C HIS A 582 -21.99 57.61 -19.64
N ALA A 583 -21.81 56.45 -20.28
CA ALA A 583 -22.20 56.27 -21.68
C ALA A 583 -23.71 56.39 -21.92
N LEU A 584 -24.56 56.11 -20.92
CA LEU A 584 -26.00 56.38 -21.03
C LEU A 584 -26.31 57.84 -20.76
N ALA A 585 -25.62 58.47 -19.80
CA ALA A 585 -25.75 59.90 -19.55
C ALA A 585 -25.37 60.74 -20.77
N ASP A 586 -24.31 60.37 -21.49
CA ASP A 586 -23.87 61.07 -22.70
C ASP A 586 -24.86 60.95 -23.86
N LEU A 587 -25.65 59.86 -23.90
CA LEU A 587 -26.70 59.65 -24.91
C LEU A 587 -27.92 60.56 -24.70
N LEU A 588 -28.11 61.16 -23.52
CA LEU A 588 -29.20 62.12 -23.27
C LEU A 588 -29.05 63.41 -24.07
N HIS A 589 -27.81 63.75 -24.46
CA HIS A 589 -27.51 64.96 -25.24
C HIS A 589 -27.54 64.70 -26.76
N GLN A 590 -27.78 63.45 -27.17
CA GLN A 590 -27.80 62.99 -28.57
C GLN A 590 -29.19 62.56 -29.04
N SER A 591 -30.16 62.52 -28.12
CA SER A 591 -31.51 61.98 -28.31
C SER A 591 -32.56 63.05 -28.48
#